data_AF-A0A1Z4EWH4-F1
#
_entry.id   AF-A0A1Z4EWH4-F1
#
_cell.length_a   1.000
_cell.length_b   1.000
_cell.length_c   1.000
_cell.angle_alpha   90.00
_cell.angle_beta   90.00
_cell.angle_gamma   90.00
#
_symmetry.space_group_name_H-M   'P 1'
#
loop_
_entity.id
_entity.type
_entity.pdbx_description
1 polymer ?
#
loop_
_entity_poly.entity_id
_entity_poly.type
_entity_poly.pdbx_seq_one_letter_code
_entity_poly.pdbx_strand_id
1 'polypeptide(L)'
;MSEMPTVRTHLMLLADLLDEPRALVGPDAEMCSAADRPVEWAELTTGWSCVVGAARTIQARHAEDSQDDVLVMCCDAAREAAVGELRWVWAPLVNKFIEAVESDA
;
A
#
# COMPACT_ATOMS: atom_id res chain seq x y z
N MET A 1 -21.33 -7.52 -16.99
CA MET A 1 -21.05 -6.09 -16.73
C MET A 1 -20.12 -6.07 -15.54
N SER A 2 -18.85 -5.71 -15.72
CA SER A 2 -17.91 -5.63 -14.60
C SER A 2 -18.35 -4.47 -13.73
N GLU A 3 -18.78 -4.74 -12.49
CA GLU A 3 -18.92 -3.67 -11.50
C GLU A 3 -17.54 -3.03 -11.33
N MET A 4 -17.45 -1.73 -11.61
CA MET A 4 -16.23 -1.00 -11.28
C MET A 4 -16.09 -1.02 -9.76
N PRO A 5 -14.92 -1.41 -9.21
CA PRO A 5 -14.71 -1.37 -7.77
C PRO A 5 -15.01 0.04 -7.23
N THR A 6 -15.38 0.16 -5.96
CA THR A 6 -15.45 1.50 -5.34
C THR A 6 -14.03 2.05 -5.16
N VAL A 7 -13.87 3.37 -5.05
CA VAL A 7 -12.55 3.99 -4.76
C VAL A 7 -11.92 3.37 -3.50
N ARG A 8 -12.74 3.14 -2.46
CA ARG A 8 -12.31 2.47 -1.23
C ARG A 8 -11.80 1.05 -1.51
N THR A 9 -12.55 0.25 -2.26
CA THR A 9 -12.14 -1.12 -2.62
C THR A 9 -10.84 -1.11 -3.42
N HIS A 10 -10.73 -0.23 -4.41
CA HIS A 10 -9.51 -0.07 -5.22
C HIS A 10 -8.29 0.22 -4.35
N LEU A 11 -8.37 1.23 -3.50
CA LEU A 11 -7.25 1.64 -2.66
C LEU A 11 -6.88 0.57 -1.62
N MET A 12 -7.85 -0.10 -1.02
CA MET A 12 -7.57 -1.15 -0.04
C MET A 12 -6.91 -2.38 -0.67
N LEU A 13 -7.30 -2.77 -1.89
CA LEU A 13 -6.70 -3.90 -2.60
C LEU A 13 -5.22 -3.69 -2.96
N LEU A 14 -4.76 -2.43 -3.09
CA LEU A 14 -3.34 -2.16 -3.32
C LEU A 14 -2.45 -2.68 -2.18
N ALA A 15 -2.97 -2.73 -0.96
CA ALA A 15 -2.22 -3.22 0.20
C ALA A 15 -1.89 -4.72 0.12
N ASP A 16 -2.68 -5.49 -0.63
CA ASP A 16 -2.43 -6.93 -0.80
C ASP A 16 -1.18 -7.20 -1.64
N LEU A 17 -0.82 -6.24 -2.51
CA LEU A 17 0.35 -6.34 -3.38
C LEU A 17 1.67 -6.06 -2.66
N LEU A 18 1.65 -5.64 -1.39
CA LEU A 18 2.86 -5.27 -0.63
C LEU A 18 3.79 -6.45 -0.36
N ASP A 19 3.28 -7.70 -0.39
CA ASP A 19 4.12 -8.90 -0.31
C ASP A 19 4.94 -9.15 -1.58
N GLU A 20 4.52 -8.60 -2.73
CA GLU A 20 5.19 -8.72 -4.03
C GLU A 20 5.47 -7.35 -4.68
N PRO A 21 6.38 -6.55 -4.10
CA PRO A 21 6.50 -5.13 -4.44
C PRO A 21 7.04 -4.81 -5.84
N ARG A 22 7.46 -5.83 -6.59
CA ARG A 22 7.97 -5.74 -7.97
C ARG A 22 6.87 -5.44 -9.01
N ALA A 23 5.61 -5.74 -8.68
CA ALA A 23 4.46 -5.58 -9.58
C ALA A 23 3.46 -4.52 -9.09
N LEU A 24 3.87 -3.66 -8.16
CA LEU A 24 2.98 -2.67 -7.56
C LEU A 24 2.55 -1.61 -8.57
N VAL A 25 1.28 -1.68 -8.96
CA VAL A 25 0.52 -0.55 -9.50
C VAL A 25 0.20 0.42 -8.36
N GLY A 26 0.14 1.71 -8.67
CA GLY A 26 -0.25 2.73 -7.70
C GLY A 26 -1.76 3.01 -7.68
N PRO A 27 -2.20 3.93 -6.82
CA PRO A 27 -3.53 4.52 -6.90
C PRO A 27 -3.84 5.00 -8.32
N ASP A 28 -5.08 4.80 -8.76
CA ASP A 28 -5.51 5.14 -10.12
C ASP A 28 -6.10 6.56 -10.08
N ALA A 29 -5.50 7.46 -10.86
CA ALA A 29 -5.82 8.88 -10.81
C ALA A 29 -7.21 9.20 -11.34
N GLU A 30 -7.70 8.47 -12.34
CA GLU A 30 -9.02 8.67 -12.92
C GLU A 30 -10.10 8.18 -11.95
N MET A 31 -9.91 6.98 -11.41
CA MET A 31 -10.80 6.38 -10.43
C MET A 31 -10.89 7.19 -9.13
N CYS A 32 -9.80 7.82 -8.72
CA CYS A 32 -9.74 8.64 -7.51
C CYS A 32 -10.09 10.12 -7.77
N SER A 33 -10.51 10.51 -8.97
CA SER A 33 -10.79 11.91 -9.34
C SER A 33 -9.65 12.87 -8.96
N ALA A 34 -8.41 12.47 -9.24
CA ALA A 34 -7.20 13.18 -8.78
C ALA A 34 -7.14 14.66 -9.22
N ALA A 35 -7.74 14.98 -10.37
CA ALA A 35 -7.79 16.34 -10.90
C ALA A 35 -8.66 17.27 -10.05
N ASP A 36 -9.71 16.73 -9.42
CA ASP A 36 -10.66 17.51 -8.61
C ASP A 36 -10.12 17.74 -7.19
N ARG A 37 -9.18 16.89 -6.73
CA ARG A 37 -8.63 16.91 -5.36
C ARG A 37 -7.10 16.77 -5.33
N PRO A 38 -6.36 17.75 -5.88
CA PRO A 38 -4.92 17.62 -6.06
C PRO A 38 -4.14 17.56 -4.73
N VAL A 39 -4.66 18.17 -3.65
CA VAL A 39 -3.97 18.20 -2.35
C VAL A 39 -4.08 16.85 -1.64
N GLU A 40 -5.30 16.33 -1.53
CA GLU A 40 -5.61 15.02 -0.94
C GLU A 40 -4.93 13.90 -1.75
N TRP A 41 -4.96 14.03 -3.08
CA TRP A 41 -4.27 13.11 -3.99
C TRP A 41 -2.75 13.10 -3.79
N ALA A 42 -2.13 14.28 -3.64
CA ALA A 42 -0.70 14.39 -3.40
C ALA A 42 -0.31 13.73 -2.06
N GLU A 43 -1.12 13.92 -1.01
CA GLU A 43 -0.90 13.27 0.28
C GLU A 43 -1.02 11.74 0.16
N LEU A 44 -2.09 11.24 -0.46
CA LEU A 44 -2.32 9.81 -0.67
C LEU A 44 -1.17 9.14 -1.45
N THR A 45 -0.76 9.73 -2.57
CA THR A 45 0.29 9.18 -3.45
C THR A 45 1.69 9.29 -2.85
N THR A 46 1.94 10.32 -2.04
CA THR A 46 3.17 10.41 -1.23
C THR A 46 3.20 9.30 -0.19
N GLY A 47 2.10 9.12 0.55
CA GLY A 47 1.95 8.02 1.51
C GLY A 47 2.15 6.65 0.86
N TRP A 48 1.53 6.42 -0.30
CA TRP A 48 1.74 5.19 -1.08
C TRP A 48 3.22 4.98 -1.43
N SER A 49 3.89 6.01 -1.95
CA SER A 49 5.31 5.92 -2.31
C SER A 49 6.20 5.53 -1.12
N CYS A 50 5.91 6.07 0.07
CA CYS A 50 6.59 5.70 1.31
C CYS A 50 6.34 4.23 1.70
N VAL A 51 5.07 3.77 1.62
CA VAL A 51 4.69 2.39 1.93
C VAL A 51 5.37 1.41 0.97
N VAL A 52 5.39 1.71 -0.34
CA VAL A 52 6.09 0.88 -1.34
C VAL A 52 7.59 0.85 -1.09
N GLY A 53 8.20 1.98 -0.73
CA GLY A 53 9.62 2.04 -0.36
C GLY A 53 9.95 1.16 0.83
N ALA A 54 9.10 1.18 1.87
CA ALA A 54 9.23 0.32 3.04
C ALA A 54 9.08 -1.17 2.67
N ALA A 55 8.06 -1.53 1.87
CA ALA A 55 7.83 -2.90 1.42
C ALA A 55 9.03 -3.45 0.64
N ARG A 56 9.64 -2.64 -0.25
CA ARG A 56 10.86 -3.02 -0.98
C ARG A 56 12.05 -3.25 -0.04
N THR A 57 12.18 -2.43 1.00
CA THR A 57 13.23 -2.56 2.00
C THR A 57 13.06 -3.86 2.80
N ILE A 58 11.84 -4.16 3.23
CA ILE A 58 11.50 -5.40 3.93
C ILE A 58 11.81 -6.61 3.04
N GLN A 59 11.43 -6.58 1.76
CA GLN A 59 11.68 -7.69 0.84
C GLN A 59 13.17 -7.91 0.57
N ALA A 60 13.95 -6.83 0.43
CA ALA A 60 15.40 -6.93 0.29
C ALA A 60 16.04 -7.53 1.57
N ARG A 61 15.56 -7.10 2.75
CA ARG A 61 16.03 -7.63 4.04
C ARG A 61 15.72 -9.11 4.19
N HIS A 62 14.50 -9.51 3.88
CA HIS A 62 14.08 -10.90 3.87
C HIS A 62 14.94 -11.77 2.94
N ALA A 63 15.25 -11.27 1.74
CA ALA A 63 16.11 -11.98 0.80
C ALA A 63 17.53 -12.20 1.37
N GLU A 64 18.10 -11.19 2.03
CA GLU A 64 19.40 -11.32 2.70
C GLU A 64 19.35 -12.28 3.91
N ASP A 65 18.36 -12.10 4.78
CA ASP A 65 18.19 -12.92 6.00
C ASP A 65 17.91 -14.39 5.67
N SER A 66 17.28 -14.68 4.53
CA SER A 66 17.03 -16.05 4.06
C SER A 66 18.31 -16.84 3.73
N GLN A 67 19.45 -16.16 3.57
CA GLN A 67 20.75 -16.78 3.28
C GLN A 67 21.60 -16.99 4.54
N ASP A 68 21.15 -16.53 5.72
CA ASP A 68 21.84 -16.68 7.00
C ASP A 68 21.31 -17.91 7.75
N ASP A 69 22.23 -18.72 8.28
CA ASP A 69 21.93 -20.01 8.92
C ASP A 69 21.01 -19.89 10.16
N VAL A 70 20.97 -18.73 10.80
CA VAL A 70 20.16 -18.47 12.00
C VAL A 70 18.93 -17.65 11.64
N LEU A 71 19.08 -16.57 10.88
CA LEU A 71 17.96 -15.67 10.58
C LEU A 71 16.90 -16.32 9.69
N VAL A 72 17.27 -17.32 8.87
CA VAL A 72 16.30 -18.10 8.07
C VAL A 72 15.20 -18.75 8.93
N MET A 73 15.48 -19.02 10.21
CA MET A 73 14.51 -19.61 11.14
C MET A 73 13.36 -18.66 11.51
N CYS A 74 13.51 -17.36 11.29
CA CYS A 74 12.51 -16.35 11.67
C CYS A 74 12.21 -15.30 10.59
N CYS A 75 12.95 -15.25 9.48
CA CYS A 75 12.82 -14.19 8.47
C CYS A 75 11.42 -14.13 7.84
N ASP A 76 10.77 -15.28 7.61
CA ASP A 76 9.40 -15.32 7.05
C ASP A 76 8.38 -14.65 7.98
N ALA A 77 8.43 -14.99 9.27
CA ALA A 77 7.54 -14.42 10.28
C ALA A 77 7.80 -12.92 10.48
N ALA A 78 9.08 -12.50 10.47
CA ALA A 78 9.45 -11.10 10.55
C ALA A 78 8.93 -10.30 9.33
N ARG A 79 9.06 -10.86 8.12
CA ARG A 79 8.53 -10.25 6.89
C ARG A 79 7.01 -10.12 6.95
N GLU A 80 6.30 -11.21 7.28
CA GLU A 80 4.84 -11.22 7.35
C GLU A 80 4.30 -10.18 8.33
N ALA A 81 4.88 -10.11 9.54
CA ALA A 81 4.52 -9.11 10.53
C ALA A 81 4.76 -7.69 10.01
N ALA A 82 5.95 -7.43 9.45
CA ALA A 82 6.32 -6.10 8.96
C ALA A 82 5.42 -5.64 7.80
N VAL A 83 5.08 -6.53 6.85
CA VAL A 83 4.15 -6.18 5.76
C VAL A 83 2.72 -6.00 6.29
N GLY A 84 2.30 -6.80 7.28
CA GLY A 84 1.03 -6.61 8.00
C GLY A 84 0.89 -5.20 8.58
N GLU A 85 1.95 -4.69 9.22
CA GLU A 85 1.98 -3.31 9.73
C GLU A 85 1.88 -2.26 8.62
N LEU A 86 2.49 -2.50 7.45
CA LEU A 86 2.35 -1.59 6.30
C LEU A 86 0.91 -1.51 5.79
N ARG A 87 0.19 -2.64 5.77
CA ARG A 87 -1.25 -2.65 5.45
C ARG A 87 -2.04 -1.84 6.46
N TRP A 88 -1.67 -1.93 7.73
CA TRP A 88 -2.29 -1.15 8.80
C TRP A 88 -2.03 0.35 8.67
N VAL A 89 -0.80 0.75 8.32
CA VAL A 89 -0.43 2.16 8.06
C VAL A 89 -1.14 2.73 6.83
N TRP A 90 -1.38 1.90 5.82
CA TRP A 90 -2.08 2.32 4.60
C TRP A 90 -3.56 2.66 4.85
N ALA A 91 -4.25 1.91 5.70
CA ALA A 91 -5.68 2.08 5.92
C ALA A 91 -6.09 3.50 6.40
N PRO A 92 -5.40 4.16 7.36
CA PRO A 92 -5.67 5.55 7.72
C PRO A 92 -5.49 6.56 6.57
N LEU A 93 -4.50 6.36 5.70
CA LEU A 93 -4.27 7.23 4.54
C LEU A 93 -5.44 7.13 3.55
N VAL A 94 -5.91 5.90 3.29
CA VAL A 94 -7.10 5.65 2.47
C VAL A 94 -8.33 6.27 3.10
N ASN A 95 -8.57 6.04 4.40
CA ASN A 95 -9.74 6.58 5.08
C ASN A 95 -9.77 8.11 5.04
N LYS A 96 -8.64 8.78 5.30
CA LYS A 96 -8.55 10.24 5.19
C LYS A 96 -8.89 10.73 3.79
N PHE A 97 -8.39 10.07 2.75
CA PHE A 97 -8.71 10.41 1.37
C PHE A 97 -10.19 10.21 1.06
N ILE A 98 -10.76 9.07 1.47
CA ILE A 98 -12.18 8.76 1.26
C ILE A 98 -13.11 9.72 2.01
N GLU A 99 -12.78 10.10 3.24
CA GLU A 99 -13.54 11.10 4.00
C GLU A 99 -13.57 12.45 3.29
N ALA A 100 -12.43 12.88 2.74
CA ALA A 100 -12.39 14.09 1.92
C ALA A 100 -13.17 13.91 0.61
N VAL A 101 -13.20 12.69 0.06
CA VAL A 101 -13.96 12.39 -1.15
C VAL A 101 -15.47 12.42 -0.93
N GLU A 102 -15.93 11.86 0.17
CA GLU A 102 -17.35 11.73 0.52
C GLU A 102 -17.93 13.02 1.10
N SER A 103 -17.13 13.88 1.74
CA SER A 103 -17.62 15.12 2.39
C SER A 103 -18.04 16.22 1.43
N ASP A 104 -17.55 16.19 0.19
CA ASP A 104 -17.83 17.19 -0.85
C ASP A 104 -18.89 16.73 -1.88
N ALA A 105 -19.43 15.51 -1.73
CA ALA A 105 -20.43 14.91 -2.63
C ALA A 105 -21.86 15.13 -2.12
#